data_AF-A0A7Y3HVJ4-F1
#
_entry.id   AF-A0A7Y3HVJ4-F1
#
_cell.length_a   1.000
_cell.length_b   1.000
_cell.length_c   1.000
_cell.angle_alpha   90.00
_cell.angle_beta   90.00
_cell.angle_gamma   90.00
#
_symmetry.space_group_name_H-M   'P 1'
#
loop_
_entity.id
_entity.type
_entity.pdbx_description
1 polymer ?
#
loop_
_entity_poly.entity_id
_entity_poly.type
_entity_poly.pdbx_seq_one_letter_code
_entity_poly.pdbx_strand_id
1 'polypeptide(L)'
;DDEDNQDGVYLDLNVADGVGWGVPVALGGGYHFMRMEGMYTNNMGDDVAYQYHNIRAAMPGTNPLITMDTSIEVDLGIINITEGTNIEVKMNVAEWYRNPNLWDLNVLYTVLMPNYDAQIMMFENGQTVFSLGAVTGNGQ
;
A
#
# COMPACT_ATOMS: atom_id res chain seq x y z
N ASP A 1 -11.18 -6.88 1.18
CA ASP A 1 -11.35 -5.44 0.86
C ASP A 1 -11.15 -4.63 2.14
N ASP A 2 -11.43 -3.33 2.18
CA ASP A 2 -11.25 -2.54 3.41
C ASP A 2 -12.18 -3.00 4.56
N GLU A 3 -13.29 -3.65 4.25
CA GLU A 3 -14.20 -4.25 5.23
C GLU A 3 -13.54 -5.36 6.06
N ASP A 4 -12.56 -6.06 5.48
CA ASP A 4 -11.73 -7.04 6.18
C ASP A 4 -10.62 -6.39 7.02
N ASN A 5 -10.33 -5.09 6.80
CA ASN A 5 -9.30 -4.35 7.53
C ASN A 5 -9.81 -3.87 8.90
N GLN A 6 -10.11 -4.85 9.77
CA GLN A 6 -10.66 -4.61 11.10
C GLN A 6 -9.56 -4.41 12.15
N ASP A 7 -9.72 -3.35 12.96
CA ASP A 7 -8.78 -3.01 14.02
C ASP A 7 -8.63 -4.13 15.05
N GLY A 8 -7.38 -4.46 15.38
CA GLY A 8 -7.05 -5.46 16.39
C GLY A 8 -7.35 -6.93 16.03
N VAL A 9 -7.90 -7.23 14.85
CA VAL A 9 -8.23 -8.60 14.44
C VAL A 9 -7.01 -9.34 13.89
N TYR A 10 -6.23 -8.68 13.03
CA TYR A 10 -5.06 -9.25 12.36
C TYR A 10 -3.77 -8.62 12.89
N LEU A 11 -3.47 -8.89 14.17
CA LEU A 11 -2.33 -8.27 14.86
C LEU A 11 -0.98 -8.65 14.23
N ASP A 12 -0.89 -9.84 13.63
CA ASP A 12 0.28 -10.33 12.91
C ASP A 12 0.68 -9.44 11.73
N LEU A 13 -0.31 -8.88 11.01
CA LEU A 13 -0.08 -7.93 9.91
C LEU A 13 0.53 -6.59 10.39
N ASN A 14 0.39 -6.28 11.68
CA ASN A 14 0.94 -5.07 12.28
C ASN A 14 2.29 -5.28 12.98
N VAL A 15 2.83 -6.49 13.03
CA VAL A 15 4.09 -6.79 13.76
C VAL A 15 5.14 -7.45 12.88
N ALA A 16 4.98 -7.40 11.55
CA ALA A 16 5.86 -8.08 10.60
C ALA A 16 7.35 -7.68 10.74
N ASP A 17 7.64 -6.48 11.23
CA ASP A 17 9.00 -5.97 11.51
C ASP A 17 9.39 -6.05 13.00
N GLY A 18 8.58 -6.72 13.83
CA GLY A 18 8.77 -6.81 15.28
C GLY A 18 8.32 -5.58 16.07
N VAL A 19 7.81 -4.54 15.39
CA VAL A 19 7.27 -3.33 16.02
C VAL A 19 5.77 -3.28 15.72
N GLY A 20 4.93 -3.28 16.76
CA GLY A 20 3.48 -3.14 16.57
C GLY A 20 3.12 -1.80 15.94
N TRP A 21 2.81 -1.82 14.64
CA TRP A 21 2.55 -0.64 13.81
C TRP A 21 1.20 -0.75 13.09
N GLY A 22 0.13 -0.61 13.89
CA GLY A 22 -1.23 -0.49 13.38
C GLY A 22 -1.56 0.92 12.91
N VAL A 23 -2.64 1.02 12.13
CA VAL A 23 -3.21 2.31 11.75
C VAL A 23 -3.82 2.96 13.00
N PRO A 24 -3.63 4.25 13.25
CA PRO A 24 -4.26 4.93 14.39
C PRO A 24 -5.79 4.80 14.37
N VAL A 25 -6.41 4.54 15.53
CA VAL A 25 -7.87 4.46 15.69
C VAL A 25 -8.58 5.75 15.21
N ALA A 26 -7.93 6.91 15.36
CA ALA A 26 -8.45 8.19 14.87
C ALA A 26 -8.58 8.27 13.33
N LEU A 27 -7.92 7.37 12.60
CA LEU A 27 -8.00 7.19 11.15
C LEU A 27 -8.77 5.91 10.76
N GLY A 28 -9.46 5.28 11.71
CA GLY A 28 -10.27 4.08 11.51
C GLY A 28 -9.63 2.78 11.98
N GLY A 29 -8.37 2.77 12.42
CA GLY A 29 -7.69 1.56 12.90
C GLY A 29 -7.36 0.54 11.80
N GLY A 30 -6.83 -0.62 12.18
CA GLY A 30 -6.50 -1.70 11.24
C GLY A 30 -5.00 -1.82 10.91
N TYR A 31 -4.70 -2.24 9.69
CA TYR A 31 -3.35 -2.48 9.15
C TYR A 31 -3.11 -1.70 7.85
N HIS A 32 -1.83 -1.63 7.45
CA HIS A 32 -1.40 -0.97 6.22
C HIS A 32 -1.66 -1.88 5.01
N PHE A 33 -2.26 -1.34 3.95
CA PHE A 33 -2.31 -2.05 2.66
C PHE A 33 -0.91 -2.19 2.06
N MET A 34 -0.07 -1.16 2.24
CA MET A 34 1.33 -1.19 1.88
C MET A 34 2.12 -0.20 2.74
N ARG A 35 3.33 -0.62 3.14
CA ARG A 35 4.27 0.21 3.89
C ARG A 35 5.64 0.15 3.23
N MET A 36 6.10 1.27 2.70
CA MET A 36 7.46 1.45 2.16
C MET A 36 8.15 2.60 2.88
N GLU A 37 9.40 2.38 3.29
CA GLU A 37 10.22 3.38 3.97
C GLU A 37 11.62 3.36 3.36
N GLY A 38 12.29 4.51 3.38
CA GLY A 38 13.64 4.62 2.86
C GLY A 38 14.18 6.03 2.93
N MET A 39 15.26 6.28 2.18
CA MET A 39 15.91 7.58 2.06
C MET A 39 15.90 8.04 0.60
N TYR A 40 15.79 9.34 0.37
CA TYR A 40 15.99 9.96 -0.93
C TYR A 40 16.78 11.25 -0.78
N THR A 41 17.52 11.64 -1.81
CA THR A 41 18.18 12.95 -1.85
C THR A 41 17.18 13.99 -2.37
N ASN A 42 16.87 15.00 -1.55
CA ASN A 42 15.92 16.06 -1.91
C ASN A 42 16.53 17.06 -2.91
N ASN A 43 15.73 18.03 -3.35
CA ASN A 43 16.16 19.09 -4.27
C ASN A 43 17.21 20.07 -3.70
N MET A 44 17.49 20.02 -2.39
CA MET A 44 18.56 20.76 -1.73
C MET A 44 19.87 19.96 -1.62
N GLY A 45 19.86 18.68 -1.99
CA GLY A 45 21.00 17.78 -1.88
C GLY A 45 21.12 17.06 -0.54
N ASP A 46 20.10 17.14 0.32
CA ASP A 46 20.08 16.47 1.63
C ASP A 46 19.43 15.09 1.51
N ASP A 47 19.96 14.10 2.23
CA ASP A 47 19.32 12.79 2.37
C ASP A 47 18.20 12.88 3.42
N VAL A 48 16.97 12.62 2.98
CA VAL A 48 15.75 12.73 3.78
C VAL A 48 15.03 11.38 3.82
N ALA A 49 14.52 11.01 4.99
CA ALA A 49 13.70 9.81 5.15
C ALA A 49 12.31 10.03 4.54
N TYR A 50 11.78 9.03 3.85
CA TYR A 50 10.39 8.98 3.41
C TYR A 50 9.63 7.81 4.05
N GLN A 51 8.32 8.00 4.22
CA GLN A 51 7.36 7.08 4.80
C GLN A 51 6.14 7.04 3.89
N TYR A 52 6.07 6.03 3.02
CA TYR A 52 4.95 5.77 2.12
C TYR A 52 4.03 4.71 2.75
N HIS A 53 3.01 5.19 3.43
CA HIS A 53 2.07 4.37 4.21
C HIS A 53 0.68 4.45 3.57
N ASN A 54 0.27 3.37 2.90
CA ASN A 54 -1.04 3.25 2.27
C ASN A 54 -2.02 2.56 3.22
N ILE A 55 -3.12 3.26 3.49
CA ILE A 55 -4.24 2.86 4.35
C ILE A 55 -5.54 3.34 3.69
N ARG A 56 -6.71 3.03 4.27
CA ARG A 56 -7.96 3.68 3.85
C ARG A 56 -7.82 5.22 3.87
N ALA A 57 -8.37 5.90 2.88
CA ALA A 57 -8.43 7.36 2.95
C ALA A 57 -9.38 7.76 4.09
N ALA A 58 -8.90 8.55 5.04
CA ALA A 58 -9.66 8.99 6.21
C ALA A 58 -9.48 10.49 6.40
N MET A 59 -10.58 11.27 6.44
CA MET A 59 -10.53 12.73 6.55
C MET A 59 -10.47 13.14 8.03
N PRO A 60 -9.31 13.58 8.55
CA PRO A 60 -9.16 13.83 9.98
C PRO A 60 -10.05 14.98 10.45
N GLY A 61 -10.57 14.86 11.68
CA GLY A 61 -11.39 15.91 12.31
C GLY A 61 -12.86 15.95 11.89
N THR A 62 -13.31 14.99 11.08
CA THR A 62 -14.72 14.82 10.73
C THR A 62 -15.45 13.94 11.75
N ASN A 63 -16.76 14.16 11.95
CA ASN A 63 -17.60 13.36 12.82
C ASN A 63 -19.01 13.20 12.22
N PRO A 64 -19.41 12.00 11.73
CA PRO A 64 -18.62 10.77 11.70
C PRO A 64 -17.37 10.91 10.81
N LEU A 65 -16.38 10.05 11.06
CA LEU A 65 -15.17 10.00 10.23
C LEU A 65 -15.58 9.73 8.78
N ILE A 66 -15.19 10.61 7.86
CA ILE A 66 -15.36 10.39 6.43
C ILE A 66 -14.23 9.50 5.95
N THR A 67 -14.57 8.37 5.35
CA THR A 67 -13.62 7.40 4.80
C THR A 67 -13.93 7.05 3.35
N MET A 68 -12.91 6.57 2.65
CA MET A 68 -13.02 5.95 1.33
C MET A 68 -12.10 4.73 1.30
N ASP A 69 -12.62 3.62 0.76
CA ASP A 69 -11.82 2.42 0.49
C ASP A 69 -10.78 2.73 -0.60
N THR A 70 -9.51 2.47 -0.25
CA THR A 70 -8.33 2.63 -1.09
C THR A 70 -7.51 1.33 -1.16
N SER A 71 -8.12 0.21 -0.74
CA SER A 71 -7.60 -1.12 -1.01
C SER A 71 -7.59 -1.37 -2.52
N ILE A 72 -6.66 -2.21 -2.98
CA ILE A 72 -6.55 -2.55 -4.40
C ILE A 72 -6.87 -4.03 -4.59
N GLU A 73 -7.70 -4.32 -5.58
CA GLU A 73 -7.91 -5.67 -6.06
C GLU A 73 -6.80 -6.00 -7.07
N VAL A 74 -6.06 -7.10 -6.83
CA VAL A 74 -5.03 -7.58 -7.75
C VAL A 74 -5.63 -8.67 -8.63
N ASP A 75 -6.06 -8.31 -9.84
CA ASP A 75 -6.52 -9.25 -10.85
C ASP A 75 -5.33 -9.79 -11.67
N LEU A 76 -5.01 -11.07 -11.49
CA LEU A 76 -3.97 -11.77 -12.24
C LEU A 76 -4.52 -12.57 -13.44
N GLY A 77 -5.82 -12.48 -13.69
CA GLY A 77 -6.53 -13.29 -14.68
C GLY A 77 -6.74 -14.74 -14.26
N ILE A 78 -7.09 -15.59 -15.25
CA ILE A 78 -7.36 -17.01 -15.02
C ILE A 78 -6.04 -17.78 -14.96
N ILE A 79 -5.79 -18.47 -13.85
CA ILE A 79 -4.63 -19.33 -13.64
C ILE A 79 -5.09 -20.77 -13.41
N ASN A 80 -4.55 -21.71 -14.18
CA ASN A 80 -4.78 -23.14 -13.96
C ASN A 80 -3.83 -23.65 -12.88
N ILE A 81 -4.38 -24.14 -11.77
CA ILE A 81 -3.59 -24.62 -10.63
C ILE A 81 -3.63 -26.14 -10.58
N THR A 82 -2.46 -26.76 -10.67
CA THR A 82 -2.22 -28.17 -10.37
C THR A 82 -1.24 -28.32 -9.22
N GLU A 83 -1.02 -29.54 -8.74
CA GLU A 83 -0.01 -29.82 -7.72
C GLU A 83 1.37 -29.30 -8.16
N GLY A 84 2.06 -28.61 -7.25
CA GLY A 84 3.38 -28.03 -7.50
C GLY A 84 3.39 -26.77 -8.38
N THR A 85 2.23 -26.15 -8.64
CA THR A 85 2.18 -24.87 -9.37
C THR A 85 2.83 -23.77 -8.54
N ASN A 86 3.78 -23.05 -9.13
CA ASN A 86 4.32 -21.81 -8.60
C ASN A 86 3.76 -20.63 -9.41
N ILE A 87 3.21 -19.64 -8.72
CA ILE A 87 2.65 -18.43 -9.30
C ILE A 87 3.53 -17.26 -8.87
N GLU A 88 4.26 -16.68 -9.82
CA GLU A 88 5.02 -15.46 -9.58
C GLU A 88 4.09 -14.24 -9.66
N VAL A 89 4.05 -13.43 -8.61
CA VAL A 89 3.39 -12.10 -8.61
C VAL A 89 4.48 -11.04 -8.68
N LYS A 90 4.51 -10.27 -9.77
CA LYS A 90 5.50 -9.22 -9.98
C LYS A 90 4.99 -7.89 -9.46
N MET A 91 5.85 -7.18 -8.74
CA MET A 91 5.61 -5.82 -8.27
C MET A 91 6.54 -4.86 -9.02
N ASN A 92 5.98 -3.97 -9.84
CA ASN A 92 6.72 -2.84 -10.37
C ASN A 92 6.61 -1.66 -9.39
N VAL A 93 7.56 -1.57 -8.47
CA VAL A 93 7.57 -0.55 -7.40
C VAL A 93 7.48 0.88 -7.97
N ALA A 94 7.99 1.14 -9.17
CA ALA A 94 7.95 2.47 -9.78
C ALA A 94 6.53 2.96 -10.08
N GLU A 95 5.55 2.08 -10.27
CA GLU A 95 4.17 2.46 -10.57
C GLU A 95 3.52 3.23 -9.42
N TRP A 96 3.85 2.91 -8.17
CA TRP A 96 3.41 3.68 -6.99
C TRP A 96 3.77 5.17 -7.08
N TYR A 97 4.79 5.53 -7.85
CA TYR A 97 5.33 6.89 -7.89
C TYR A 97 5.08 7.64 -9.20
N ARG A 98 4.46 7.02 -10.21
CA ARG A 98 4.45 7.64 -11.56
C ARG A 98 3.16 7.56 -12.36
N ASN A 99 2.28 6.59 -12.11
CA ASN A 99 1.10 6.37 -12.97
C ASN A 99 -0.12 6.05 -12.11
N PRO A 100 -1.29 6.69 -12.34
CA PRO A 100 -1.49 7.85 -13.21
C PRO A 100 -0.94 9.16 -12.60
N ASN A 101 -0.61 9.16 -11.31
CA ASN A 101 -0.14 10.35 -10.62
C ASN A 101 1.38 10.33 -10.43
N LEU A 102 2.04 11.40 -10.86
CA LEU A 102 3.44 11.62 -10.53
C LEU A 102 3.57 11.97 -9.04
N TRP A 103 4.36 11.19 -8.32
CA TRP A 103 4.60 11.37 -6.90
C TRP A 103 5.85 12.20 -6.66
N ASP A 104 5.68 13.43 -6.17
CA ASP A 104 6.81 14.29 -5.80
C ASP A 104 7.23 14.03 -4.35
N LEU A 105 8.36 13.35 -4.16
CA LEU A 105 8.92 13.11 -2.84
C LEU A 105 9.31 14.41 -2.11
N ASN A 106 9.59 15.52 -2.79
CA ASN A 106 9.87 16.79 -2.11
C ASN A 106 8.61 17.41 -1.46
N VAL A 107 7.42 16.92 -1.81
CA VAL A 107 6.13 17.39 -1.29
C VAL A 107 5.46 16.31 -0.43
N LEU A 108 5.45 15.06 -0.92
CA LEU A 108 4.72 13.93 -0.34
C LEU A 108 5.68 12.83 0.16
N TYR A 109 6.57 13.15 1.09
CA TYR A 109 7.54 12.18 1.63
C TYR A 109 7.15 11.57 2.98
N THR A 110 6.30 12.20 3.79
CA THR A 110 6.02 11.72 5.16
C THR A 110 4.67 12.22 5.65
N VAL A 111 4.23 11.71 6.81
CA VAL A 111 2.96 12.06 7.47
C VAL A 111 1.78 11.91 6.48
N LEU A 112 1.79 10.80 5.73
CA LEU A 112 0.85 10.55 4.64
C LEU A 112 -0.45 9.87 5.08
N MET A 113 -0.43 9.12 6.19
CA MET A 113 -1.64 8.48 6.73
C MET A 113 -2.82 9.47 6.93
N PRO A 114 -2.65 10.66 7.54
CA PRO A 114 -3.77 11.61 7.68
C PRO A 114 -4.05 12.43 6.41
N ASN A 115 -3.30 12.26 5.33
CA ASN A 115 -3.47 13.02 4.10
C ASN A 115 -4.45 12.30 3.16
N TYR A 116 -5.71 12.73 3.19
CA TYR A 116 -6.81 12.12 2.43
C TYR A 116 -6.55 12.05 0.92
N ASP A 117 -6.10 13.16 0.33
CA ASP A 117 -5.83 13.24 -1.12
C ASP A 117 -4.62 12.37 -1.52
N ALA A 118 -3.60 12.32 -0.66
CA ALA A 118 -2.47 11.42 -0.87
C ALA A 118 -2.91 9.95 -0.89
N GLN A 119 -3.79 9.51 0.02
CA GLN A 119 -4.30 8.13 0.02
C GLN A 119 -5.07 7.79 -1.27
N ILE A 120 -5.84 8.75 -1.82
CA ILE A 120 -6.50 8.58 -3.13
C ILE A 120 -5.46 8.42 -4.24
N MET A 121 -4.43 9.28 -4.29
CA MET A 121 -3.36 9.16 -5.28
C MET A 121 -2.63 7.82 -5.17
N MET A 122 -2.40 7.31 -3.95
CA MET A 122 -1.80 6.00 -3.73
C MET A 122 -2.69 4.88 -4.30
N PHE A 123 -4.00 4.93 -4.05
CA PHE A 123 -4.96 3.97 -4.59
C PHE A 123 -4.97 3.97 -6.11
N GLU A 124 -5.04 5.15 -6.73
CA GLU A 124 -5.00 5.30 -8.17
C GLU A 124 -3.69 4.76 -8.76
N ASN A 125 -2.56 5.01 -8.08
CA ASN A 125 -1.27 4.49 -8.52
C ASN A 125 -1.10 2.98 -8.31
N GLY A 126 -1.79 2.42 -7.32
CA GLY A 126 -1.75 1.00 -6.99
C GLY A 126 -2.30 0.09 -8.08
N GLN A 127 -3.15 0.62 -8.97
CA GLN A 127 -3.90 -0.15 -9.97
C GLN A 127 -3.00 -0.88 -10.99
N THR A 128 -1.78 -0.40 -11.22
CA THR A 128 -0.86 -0.94 -12.25
C THR A 128 0.40 -1.57 -11.67
N VAL A 129 0.51 -1.65 -10.34
CA VAL A 129 1.73 -2.09 -9.64
C VAL A 129 1.98 -3.58 -9.82
N PHE A 130 0.91 -4.38 -9.73
CA PHE A 130 1.01 -5.83 -9.70
C PHE A 130 0.64 -6.45 -11.05
N SER A 131 1.35 -7.52 -11.40
CA SER A 131 1.09 -8.27 -12.63
C SER A 131 1.49 -9.73 -12.47
N LEU A 132 0.90 -10.59 -13.31
CA LEU A 132 1.27 -11.99 -13.37
C LEU A 132 2.66 -12.18 -13.97
N GLY A 133 3.51 -12.91 -13.25
CA GLY A 133 4.81 -13.38 -13.70
C GLY A 133 4.75 -14.76 -14.36
N ALA A 134 5.83 -15.53 -14.22
CA ALA A 134 5.85 -16.92 -14.66
C ALA A 134 4.87 -17.78 -13.82
N VAL A 135 4.15 -18.66 -14.51
CA VAL A 135 3.41 -19.76 -13.88
C VAL A 135 4.13 -21.05 -14.27
N THR A 136 4.73 -21.73 -13.30
CA THR A 136 5.51 -22.96 -13.52
C THR A 136 4.96 -24.11 -12.72
N GLY A 137 5.32 -25.35 -13.08
CA GLY A 137 4.96 -26.54 -12.31
C GLY A 137 6.15 -27.50 -12.24
N ASN A 138 6.15 -28.41 -11.26
CA ASN A 138 7.24 -29.38 -11.03
C ASN A 138 7.43 -30.44 -12.16
N GLY A 139 6.92 -30.21 -13.37
CA GLY A 139 6.95 -31.13 -14.51
C GLY A 139 7.29 -30.51 -15.87
N GLN A 140 7.71 -29.23 -15.92
CA GLN A 140 8.29 -28.59 -17.12
C GLN A 140 9.60 -27.88 -16.79
#